data_AF-A0AAV9R217-F1
#
_entry.id   AF-A0AAV9R217-F1
#
_cell.length_a   1.000
_cell.length_b   1.000
_cell.length_c   1.000
_cell.angle_alpha   90.00
_cell.angle_beta   90.00
_cell.angle_gamma   90.00
#
_symmetry.space_group_name_H-M   'P 1'
#
loop_
_entity.id
_entity.type
_entity.pdbx_description
1 polymer ?
#
loop_
_entity_poly.entity_id
_entity_poly.type
_entity_poly.pdbx_seq_one_letter_code
_entity_poly.pdbx_strand_id
1 'polypeptide(L)'
;MTNLKFPSLSNNFLSESCCQLEAGSHYASEEEDDEEEEEEVCCTERAGADQRYDDNMDEAAEEEDLKRYWEARSHEMFPDEVDTPLDTPARIRFQRFRGLKSFRSSPWDPMENLPLDYSRIFQFQSFERTRRRILSEAAADEDGAMDGWYVTLHIIDVPFSVMASVQSGKPLVLVSLLPHEQKMSVMHLLVQRHPSNTEPIKSKEELVFHCGFRRFRASPIFSQHTTADKHKMERFLRPDAPTVVSVYAPITFPPTGVLLFKERNDGVQDLVATGSLLSCDPQRVVLKRIVLSGHPFKINRRSAVVRYMFFNREDIMWFKPVELRTKWGRRGHIKEALGTHGHMKCVFDNQLRSQDTVLMNLYKRVYPRWTYDPYVPPQLPWFKKEVTVEMDDLDME
;
A
#
# COMPACT_ATOMS: atom_id res chain seq x y z
N MET A 1 53.47 -23.43 27.86
CA MET A 1 53.58 -23.40 26.39
C MET A 1 52.63 -22.33 25.87
N THR A 2 53.18 -21.42 25.07
CA THR A 2 52.52 -20.32 24.31
C THR A 2 51.65 -19.33 25.09
N ASN A 3 52.30 -18.24 25.51
CA ASN A 3 51.75 -16.90 25.66
C ASN A 3 51.26 -16.34 24.31
N LEU A 4 50.19 -15.56 24.28
CA LEU A 4 50.24 -14.13 23.93
C LEU A 4 48.85 -13.46 24.11
N LYS A 5 48.89 -12.30 24.77
CA LYS A 5 47.79 -11.41 25.16
C LYS A 5 47.90 -10.12 24.31
N PHE A 6 46.75 -9.67 23.78
CA PHE A 6 46.28 -8.25 23.64
C PHE A 6 47.14 -7.21 22.85
N PRO A 7 46.64 -5.99 22.52
CA PRO A 7 45.28 -5.52 22.16
C PRO A 7 45.18 -4.38 21.09
N SER A 8 43.93 -4.06 20.68
CA SER A 8 43.27 -2.72 20.61
C SER A 8 43.64 -1.58 19.63
N LEU A 9 42.53 -0.96 19.13
CA LEU A 9 42.26 0.49 18.85
C LEU A 9 42.97 1.10 17.61
N SER A 10 42.45 2.03 16.80
CA SER A 10 41.23 2.88 16.80
C SER A 10 41.14 3.73 15.51
N ASN A 11 39.92 3.91 15.00
CA ASN A 11 39.28 5.18 14.57
C ASN A 11 39.79 6.07 13.41
N ASN A 12 38.81 6.41 12.56
CA ASN A 12 38.36 7.76 12.11
C ASN A 12 39.29 8.62 11.23
N PHE A 13 38.85 9.01 10.02
CA PHE A 13 37.94 10.14 9.67
C PHE A 13 38.71 11.46 9.53
N LEU A 14 38.23 12.33 8.62
CA LEU A 14 38.64 13.72 8.36
C LEU A 14 39.88 13.86 7.46
N SER A 15 39.98 14.82 6.54
CA SER A 15 39.16 15.97 6.14
C SER A 15 39.96 16.75 5.08
N GLU A 16 39.24 17.44 4.17
CA GLU A 16 39.59 18.79 3.63
C GLU A 16 40.93 18.92 2.85
N SER A 17 41.10 19.73 1.80
CA SER A 17 40.41 20.92 1.35
C SER A 17 40.97 21.38 -0.01
N CYS A 18 40.18 22.22 -0.68
CA CYS A 18 40.59 23.43 -1.40
C CYS A 18 41.38 23.35 -2.73
N CYS A 19 40.63 23.62 -3.81
CA CYS A 19 40.76 24.77 -4.72
C CYS A 19 42.01 25.04 -5.58
N GLN A 20 41.65 25.33 -6.85
CA GLN A 20 42.18 26.34 -7.80
C GLN A 20 43.25 25.91 -8.84
N LEU A 21 42.80 25.97 -10.12
CA LEU A 21 43.34 26.69 -11.30
C LEU A 21 44.87 26.60 -11.53
N GLU A 22 45.43 26.20 -12.68
CA GLU A 22 45.35 26.73 -14.06
C GLU A 22 46.01 25.70 -15.01
N ALA A 23 45.46 25.42 -16.21
CA ALA A 23 45.82 25.91 -17.55
C ALA A 23 47.14 25.39 -18.19
N GLY A 24 47.00 24.89 -19.44
CA GLY A 24 48.07 24.66 -20.43
C GLY A 24 48.77 23.30 -20.31
N SER A 25 49.17 22.57 -21.35
CA SER A 25 49.26 22.82 -22.78
C SER A 25 49.58 21.50 -23.51
N HIS A 26 49.23 21.43 -24.80
CA HIS A 26 49.82 20.62 -25.89
C HIS A 26 50.59 19.33 -25.55
N TYR A 27 50.07 18.19 -26.03
CA TYR A 27 50.90 17.10 -26.54
C TYR A 27 50.33 16.56 -27.86
N ALA A 28 51.28 16.11 -28.67
CA ALA A 28 51.19 15.82 -30.08
C ALA A 28 50.47 14.50 -30.41
N SER A 29 50.00 14.47 -31.65
CA SER A 29 49.49 13.36 -32.44
C SER A 29 50.37 12.11 -32.44
N GLU A 30 49.74 10.94 -32.46
CA GLU A 30 50.11 9.80 -33.29
C GLU A 30 48.83 9.05 -33.65
N GLU A 31 48.64 8.86 -34.96
CA GLU A 31 47.52 8.23 -35.65
C GLU A 31 47.71 6.71 -35.63
N GLU A 32 46.65 5.95 -35.32
CA GLU A 32 46.51 4.56 -35.75
C GLU A 32 45.10 4.39 -36.34
N ASP A 33 45.09 3.96 -37.59
CA ASP A 33 43.94 3.64 -38.43
C ASP A 33 43.14 2.47 -37.85
N ASP A 34 41.81 2.57 -37.82
CA ASP A 34 40.90 1.41 -37.81
C ASP A 34 39.76 1.66 -38.81
N GLU A 35 39.62 0.68 -39.70
CA GLU A 35 38.87 0.69 -40.96
C GLU A 35 37.33 0.66 -40.73
N GLU A 36 36.62 1.47 -41.52
CA GLU A 36 35.15 1.46 -41.61
C GLU A 36 34.67 0.23 -42.40
N GLU A 37 34.08 -0.77 -41.72
CA GLU A 37 33.21 -1.78 -42.34
C GLU A 37 31.74 -1.36 -42.15
N GLU A 38 31.17 -0.71 -43.17
CA GLU A 38 29.72 -0.57 -43.31
C GLU A 38 29.10 -1.92 -43.72
N GLU A 39 28.63 -2.71 -42.74
CA GLU A 39 27.74 -3.85 -43.03
C GLU A 39 26.33 -3.32 -43.40
N GLU A 40 25.99 -3.34 -44.69
CA GLU A 40 24.62 -3.21 -45.18
C GLU A 40 23.75 -4.38 -44.65
N VAL A 41 22.99 -4.13 -43.58
CA VAL A 41 22.02 -5.09 -43.04
C VAL A 41 20.81 -5.18 -43.99
N CYS A 42 20.67 -6.32 -44.65
CA CYS A 42 19.56 -6.66 -45.53
C CYS A 42 18.20 -6.70 -44.78
N CYS A 43 17.43 -5.62 -44.88
CA CYS A 43 16.06 -5.49 -44.36
C CYS A 43 15.03 -6.16 -45.28
N THR A 44 14.88 -7.49 -45.28
CA THR A 44 13.75 -8.13 -46.00
C THR A 44 13.03 -9.29 -45.30
N GLU A 45 13.21 -9.51 -43.99
CA GLU A 45 12.49 -10.60 -43.28
C GLU A 45 11.66 -10.17 -42.05
N ARG A 46 11.72 -8.91 -41.60
CA ARG A 46 10.98 -8.44 -40.40
C ARG A 46 9.59 -7.86 -40.66
N ALA A 47 9.19 -7.66 -41.92
CA ALA A 47 7.94 -6.96 -42.25
C ALA A 47 6.64 -7.70 -41.87
N GLY A 48 6.72 -8.99 -41.50
CA GLY A 48 5.55 -9.79 -41.12
C GLY A 48 5.32 -9.94 -39.61
N ALA A 49 6.31 -9.60 -38.77
CA ALA A 49 6.19 -9.72 -37.31
C ALA A 49 5.61 -8.45 -36.67
N ASP A 50 5.93 -7.28 -37.21
CA ASP A 50 5.43 -5.99 -36.71
C ASP A 50 3.94 -5.77 -36.98
N GLN A 51 3.39 -6.30 -38.08
CA GLN A 51 1.96 -6.14 -38.43
C GLN A 51 1.00 -6.94 -37.54
N ARG A 52 1.49 -7.89 -36.74
CA ARG A 52 0.68 -8.71 -35.81
C ARG A 52 0.85 -8.32 -34.34
N TYR A 53 1.59 -7.26 -34.08
CA TYR A 53 1.81 -6.74 -32.74
C TYR A 53 0.51 -6.17 -32.17
N ASP A 54 -0.18 -5.35 -32.96
CA ASP A 54 -1.45 -4.70 -32.60
C ASP A 54 -2.60 -5.70 -32.41
N ASP A 55 -2.59 -6.84 -33.12
CA ASP A 55 -3.66 -7.86 -33.03
C ASP A 55 -3.70 -8.59 -31.66
N ASN A 56 -2.62 -8.53 -30.87
CA ASN A 56 -2.52 -9.19 -29.55
C ASN A 56 -2.44 -8.20 -28.37
N MET A 57 -2.45 -6.89 -28.64
CA MET A 57 -2.40 -5.85 -27.61
C MET A 57 -3.83 -5.44 -27.23
N ASP A 58 -4.18 -5.62 -25.96
CA ASP A 58 -5.46 -5.14 -25.43
C ASP A 58 -5.27 -3.67 -25.03
N GLU A 59 -5.54 -2.77 -25.99
CA GLU A 59 -5.40 -1.31 -25.81
C GLU A 59 -6.09 -0.82 -24.53
N ALA A 60 -7.22 -1.42 -24.14
CA ALA A 60 -7.94 -1.03 -22.93
C ALA A 60 -7.17 -1.42 -21.65
N ALA A 61 -6.55 -2.61 -21.64
CA ALA A 61 -5.73 -3.06 -20.51
C ALA A 61 -4.48 -2.18 -20.34
N GLU A 62 -3.84 -1.80 -21.45
CA GLU A 62 -2.69 -0.90 -21.43
C GLU A 62 -3.04 0.49 -20.95
N GLU A 63 -4.16 1.05 -21.42
CA GLU A 63 -4.64 2.33 -20.91
C GLU A 63 -4.89 2.30 -19.40
N GLU A 64 -5.48 1.22 -18.88
CA GLU A 64 -5.72 1.04 -17.45
C GLU A 64 -4.42 0.96 -16.66
N ASP A 65 -3.42 0.25 -17.18
CA ASP A 65 -2.10 0.14 -16.57
C ASP A 65 -1.37 1.48 -16.58
N LEU A 66 -1.37 2.21 -17.71
CA LEU A 66 -0.82 3.57 -17.82
C LEU A 66 -1.49 4.53 -16.82
N LYS A 67 -2.82 4.51 -16.73
CA LYS A 67 -3.59 5.28 -15.73
C LYS A 67 -3.16 4.93 -14.31
N ARG A 68 -2.95 3.64 -14.03
CA ARG A 68 -2.48 3.17 -12.73
C ARG A 68 -1.05 3.65 -12.40
N TYR A 69 -0.13 3.62 -13.35
CA TYR A 69 1.23 4.16 -13.16
C TYR A 69 1.21 5.67 -12.93
N TRP A 70 0.41 6.40 -13.71
CA TRP A 70 0.23 7.84 -13.53
C TRP A 70 -0.36 8.18 -12.16
N GLU A 71 -1.39 7.46 -11.71
CA GLU A 71 -1.98 7.64 -10.38
C GLU A 71 -0.99 7.35 -9.26
N ALA A 72 -0.12 6.34 -9.42
CA ALA A 72 0.90 6.00 -8.44
C ALA A 72 1.97 7.10 -8.32
N ARG A 73 2.51 7.57 -9.46
CA ARG A 73 3.45 8.70 -9.52
C ARG A 73 2.83 9.99 -8.98
N SER A 74 1.58 10.27 -9.35
CA SER A 74 0.82 11.42 -8.84
C SER A 74 0.60 11.35 -7.33
N HIS A 75 0.31 10.16 -6.77
CA HIS A 75 0.16 9.98 -5.31
C HIS A 75 1.48 10.17 -4.56
N GLU A 76 2.61 9.81 -5.17
CA GLU A 76 3.94 10.03 -4.61
C GLU A 76 4.30 11.52 -4.54
N MET A 77 4.05 12.26 -5.63
CA MET A 77 4.25 13.72 -5.66
C MET A 77 3.25 14.49 -4.78
N PHE A 78 1.97 14.08 -4.80
CA PHE A 78 0.85 14.76 -4.17
C PHE A 78 0.07 13.80 -3.24
N PRO A 79 0.55 13.56 -2.01
CA PRO A 79 0.03 12.51 -1.15
C PRO A 79 -1.39 12.82 -0.64
N ASP A 80 -2.35 12.04 -1.13
CA ASP A 80 -3.78 12.10 -0.80
C ASP A 80 -4.50 13.40 -1.20
N GLU A 81 -3.89 14.21 -2.06
CA GLU A 81 -4.55 15.39 -2.64
C GLU A 81 -5.73 14.95 -3.52
N VAL A 82 -6.86 15.65 -3.42
CA VAL A 82 -8.07 15.42 -4.21
C VAL A 82 -8.71 16.77 -4.51
N ASP A 83 -9.04 16.99 -5.78
CA ASP A 83 -9.73 18.20 -6.20
C ASP A 83 -11.17 18.22 -5.71
N THR A 84 -11.65 19.41 -5.36
CA THR A 84 -13.06 19.58 -5.02
C THR A 84 -13.90 19.56 -6.28
N PRO A 85 -14.98 18.75 -6.34
CA PRO A 85 -15.84 18.72 -7.51
C PRO A 85 -16.59 20.06 -7.67
N LEU A 86 -16.74 20.51 -8.91
CA LEU A 86 -17.54 21.69 -9.25
C LEU A 86 -19.04 21.39 -9.20
N ASP A 87 -19.43 20.20 -9.67
CA ASP A 87 -20.85 19.84 -9.86
C ASP A 87 -21.57 19.50 -8.56
N THR A 88 -20.84 19.04 -7.54
CA THR A 88 -21.42 18.58 -6.27
C THR A 88 -20.88 19.40 -5.10
N PRO A 89 -21.75 19.91 -4.20
CA PRO A 89 -21.29 20.60 -2.99
C PRO A 89 -20.32 19.73 -2.18
N ALA A 90 -19.20 20.33 -1.74
CA ALA A 90 -18.14 19.62 -1.06
C ALA A 90 -18.62 18.99 0.26
N ARG A 91 -19.56 19.62 0.96
CA ARG A 91 -20.17 19.06 2.17
C ARG A 91 -20.89 17.74 1.93
N ILE A 92 -21.49 17.55 0.75
CA ILE A 92 -22.20 16.32 0.37
C ILE A 92 -21.17 15.26 -0.02
N ARG A 93 -20.22 15.64 -0.90
CA ARG A 93 -19.15 14.74 -1.34
C ARG A 93 -18.32 14.18 -0.17
N PHE A 94 -18.01 15.02 0.81
CA PHE A 94 -17.18 14.68 1.96
C PHE A 94 -17.97 14.59 3.28
N GLN A 95 -19.28 14.34 3.24
CA GLN A 95 -20.15 14.31 4.42
C GLN A 95 -19.68 13.34 5.51
N ARG A 96 -19.10 12.20 5.11
CA ARG A 96 -18.59 11.16 6.03
C ARG A 96 -17.19 11.46 6.57
N PHE A 97 -16.59 12.57 6.19
CA PHE A 97 -15.27 12.96 6.65
C PHE A 97 -15.37 13.99 7.77
N ARG A 98 -14.39 13.96 8.68
CA ARG A 98 -14.23 14.96 9.73
C ARG A 98 -12.79 15.47 9.78
N GLY A 99 -12.63 16.72 10.19
CA GLY A 99 -11.32 17.27 10.53
C GLY A 99 -10.83 16.72 11.86
N LEU A 100 -9.51 16.51 11.98
CA LEU A 100 -8.84 16.22 13.24
C LEU A 100 -7.80 17.29 13.49
N LYS A 101 -7.71 17.79 14.72
CA LYS A 101 -6.66 18.74 15.13
C LYS A 101 -5.28 18.10 15.06
N SER A 102 -5.17 16.85 15.52
CA SER A 102 -3.93 16.08 15.45
C SER A 102 -4.24 14.63 15.17
N PHE A 103 -3.61 14.07 14.15
CA PHE A 103 -3.76 12.66 13.83
C PHE A 103 -3.28 11.73 14.96
N ARG A 104 -2.37 12.19 15.83
CA ARG A 104 -1.87 11.36 16.94
C ARG A 104 -2.74 11.49 18.18
N SER A 105 -3.03 12.71 18.62
CA SER A 105 -3.65 12.95 19.93
C SER A 105 -5.17 13.07 19.91
N SER A 106 -5.79 13.41 18.78
CA SER A 106 -7.26 13.49 18.74
C SER A 106 -7.87 12.09 18.86
N PRO A 107 -8.83 11.85 19.77
CA PRO A 107 -9.42 10.53 19.93
C PRO A 107 -10.28 10.14 18.71
N TRP A 108 -10.35 8.85 18.43
CA TRP A 108 -11.29 8.29 17.47
C TRP A 108 -11.91 7.03 18.07
N ASP A 109 -13.23 7.00 18.23
CA ASP A 109 -13.92 5.86 18.82
C ASP A 109 -13.94 4.65 17.85
N PRO A 110 -13.37 3.49 18.24
CA PRO A 110 -13.40 2.26 17.44
C PRO A 110 -14.77 1.62 17.29
N MET A 111 -15.80 2.05 18.04
CA MET A 111 -17.16 1.52 17.91
C MET A 111 -18.11 2.47 17.19
N GLU A 112 -17.61 3.59 16.68
CA GLU A 112 -18.38 4.56 15.93
C GLU A 112 -18.61 4.11 14.47
N ASN A 113 -19.87 4.19 14.00
CA ASN A 113 -20.24 3.95 12.60
C ASN A 113 -19.71 2.62 12.03
N LEU A 114 -19.97 1.51 12.73
CA LEU A 114 -19.60 0.17 12.30
C LEU A 114 -20.45 -0.30 11.10
N PRO A 115 -19.87 -1.01 10.12
CA PRO A 115 -20.63 -1.61 9.03
C PRO A 115 -21.37 -2.87 9.50
N LEU A 116 -22.39 -3.30 8.75
CA LEU A 116 -23.16 -4.51 9.07
C LEU A 116 -22.26 -5.76 9.16
N ASP A 117 -21.19 -5.84 8.36
CA ASP A 117 -20.25 -6.95 8.35
C ASP A 117 -19.57 -7.18 9.71
N TYR A 118 -19.42 -6.12 10.52
CA TYR A 118 -18.85 -6.23 11.87
C TYR A 118 -19.75 -6.99 12.86
N SER A 119 -21.03 -7.19 12.55
CA SER A 119 -21.92 -8.04 13.36
C SER A 119 -21.66 -9.54 13.17
N ARG A 120 -21.00 -9.93 12.07
CA ARG A 120 -20.77 -11.34 11.68
C ARG A 120 -19.44 -11.88 12.16
N ILE A 121 -18.53 -10.99 12.56
CA ILE A 121 -17.16 -11.34 12.95
C ILE A 121 -17.07 -11.63 14.44
N PHE A 122 -16.07 -12.45 14.80
CA PHE A 122 -15.72 -12.74 16.17
C PHE A 122 -14.67 -11.76 16.68
N GLN A 123 -14.90 -11.20 17.86
CA GLN A 123 -13.95 -10.33 18.55
C GLN A 123 -13.44 -11.02 19.82
N PHE A 124 -12.12 -10.97 20.01
CA PHE A 124 -11.50 -11.39 21.27
C PHE A 124 -11.52 -10.25 22.29
N GLN A 125 -11.76 -10.57 23.56
CA GLN A 125 -11.53 -9.63 24.65
C GLN A 125 -10.04 -9.30 24.81
N SER A 126 -9.18 -10.31 24.70
CA SER A 126 -7.72 -10.17 24.69
C SER A 126 -7.12 -11.27 23.82
N PHE A 127 -6.73 -10.91 22.60
CA PHE A 127 -6.20 -11.85 21.61
C PHE A 127 -4.96 -12.58 22.13
N GLU A 128 -3.98 -11.85 22.66
CA GLU A 128 -2.71 -12.41 23.14
C GLU A 128 -2.88 -13.37 24.33
N ARG A 129 -3.81 -13.08 25.24
CA ARG A 129 -4.09 -13.97 26.38
C ARG A 129 -4.74 -15.26 25.90
N THR A 130 -5.74 -15.16 25.02
CA THR A 130 -6.42 -16.33 24.47
C THR A 130 -5.47 -17.19 23.64
N ARG A 131 -4.62 -16.58 22.82
CA ARG A 131 -3.58 -17.26 22.04
C ARG A 131 -2.65 -18.08 22.93
N ARG A 132 -2.05 -17.46 23.97
CA ARG A 132 -1.12 -18.18 24.86
C ARG A 132 -1.78 -19.36 25.56
N ARG A 133 -3.03 -19.16 26.02
CA ARG A 133 -3.80 -20.23 26.67
C ARG A 133 -4.05 -21.40 25.72
N ILE A 134 -4.54 -21.13 24.50
CA ILE A 134 -4.84 -22.17 23.52
C ILE A 134 -3.57 -22.93 23.13
N LEU A 135 -2.46 -22.22 22.91
CA LEU A 135 -1.19 -22.87 22.57
C LEU A 135 -0.62 -23.68 23.73
N SER A 136 -0.81 -23.25 24.98
CA SER A 136 -0.38 -24.05 26.16
C SER A 136 -1.26 -25.26 26.39
N GLU A 137 -2.58 -25.15 26.15
CA GLU A 137 -3.52 -26.27 26.24
C GLU A 137 -3.20 -27.30 25.15
N ALA A 138 -3.06 -26.88 23.89
CA ALA A 138 -2.73 -27.77 22.77
C ALA A 138 -1.35 -28.45 22.90
N ALA A 139 -0.41 -27.86 23.64
CA ALA A 139 0.89 -28.47 23.92
C ALA A 139 0.87 -29.45 25.10
N ALA A 140 -0.13 -29.34 25.98
CA ALA A 140 -0.31 -30.23 27.13
C ALA A 140 -1.30 -31.37 26.83
N ASP A 141 -2.11 -31.24 25.77
CA ASP A 141 -3.03 -32.27 25.30
C ASP A 141 -2.24 -33.47 24.76
N GLU A 142 -2.15 -34.53 25.56
CA GLU A 142 -1.61 -35.85 25.15
C GLU A 142 -2.72 -36.79 24.62
N ASP A 143 -3.96 -36.31 24.57
CA ASP A 143 -5.12 -37.08 24.14
C ASP A 143 -5.24 -37.11 22.60
N GLY A 144 -4.84 -38.21 21.98
CA GLY A 144 -5.08 -38.44 20.55
C GLY A 144 -4.08 -39.34 19.84
N ALA A 145 -4.05 -39.24 18.52
CA ALA A 145 -3.03 -39.87 17.72
C ALA A 145 -1.70 -39.11 17.87
N MET A 146 -0.67 -39.80 18.34
CA MET A 146 0.66 -39.23 18.54
C MET A 146 1.41 -39.06 17.21
N ASP A 147 2.46 -38.25 17.23
CA ASP A 147 3.32 -38.03 16.08
C ASP A 147 4.00 -39.34 15.60
N GLY A 148 4.11 -39.50 14.29
CA GLY A 148 4.72 -40.66 13.65
C GLY A 148 3.78 -41.86 13.40
N TRP A 149 2.53 -41.81 13.87
CA TRP A 149 1.58 -42.91 13.64
C TRP A 149 1.01 -42.88 12.22
N TYR A 150 0.87 -44.06 11.61
CA TYR A 150 0.11 -44.22 10.37
C TYR A 150 -1.38 -44.32 10.70
N VAL A 151 -2.12 -43.25 10.41
CA VAL A 151 -3.55 -43.14 10.76
C VAL A 151 -4.42 -43.14 9.51
N THR A 152 -5.65 -43.64 9.65
CA THR A 152 -6.71 -43.51 8.65
C THR A 152 -7.76 -42.54 9.17
N LEU A 153 -8.00 -41.45 8.44
CA LEU A 153 -8.95 -40.41 8.83
C LEU A 153 -10.26 -40.56 8.04
N HIS A 154 -11.38 -40.64 8.74
CA HIS A 154 -12.72 -40.64 8.15
C HIS A 154 -13.32 -39.24 8.28
N ILE A 155 -13.36 -38.50 7.17
CA ILE A 155 -13.85 -37.11 7.12
C ILE A 155 -15.23 -37.08 6.48
N ILE A 156 -16.16 -36.36 7.09
CA ILE A 156 -17.53 -36.16 6.60
C ILE A 156 -17.56 -35.07 5.50
N ASP A 157 -18.50 -35.20 4.56
CA ASP A 157 -18.83 -34.17 3.56
C ASP A 157 -17.65 -33.63 2.72
N VAL A 158 -16.74 -34.52 2.31
CA VAL A 158 -15.64 -34.16 1.41
C VAL A 158 -16.15 -34.08 -0.04
N PRO A 159 -15.94 -32.96 -0.76
CA PRO A 159 -16.38 -32.83 -2.14
C PRO A 159 -15.55 -33.72 -3.09
N PHE A 160 -16.19 -34.25 -4.13
CA PHE A 160 -15.57 -35.14 -5.11
C PHE A 160 -14.37 -34.50 -5.83
N SER A 161 -14.36 -33.17 -5.98
CA SER A 161 -13.25 -32.42 -6.57
C SER A 161 -11.91 -32.64 -5.84
N VAL A 162 -11.95 -32.85 -4.52
CA VAL A 162 -10.74 -33.16 -3.73
C VAL A 162 -10.20 -34.54 -4.11
N MET A 163 -11.07 -35.55 -4.22
CA MET A 163 -10.66 -36.89 -4.62
C MET A 163 -10.04 -36.89 -6.03
N ALA A 164 -10.67 -36.20 -6.97
CA ALA A 164 -10.14 -36.04 -8.33
C ALA A 164 -8.75 -35.35 -8.33
N SER A 165 -8.55 -34.35 -7.46
CA SER A 165 -7.25 -33.67 -7.34
C SER A 165 -6.14 -34.60 -6.82
N VAL A 166 -6.45 -35.47 -5.86
CA VAL A 166 -5.50 -36.45 -5.34
C VAL A 166 -5.16 -37.49 -6.41
N GLN A 167 -6.16 -37.97 -7.15
CA GLN A 167 -5.95 -38.90 -8.27
C GLN A 167 -5.10 -38.27 -9.40
N SER A 168 -5.19 -36.95 -9.59
CA SER A 168 -4.32 -36.22 -10.53
C SER A 168 -2.88 -36.04 -10.06
N GLY A 169 -2.51 -36.55 -8.87
CA GLY A 169 -1.16 -36.50 -8.33
C GLY A 169 -0.86 -35.26 -7.47
N LYS A 170 -1.86 -34.43 -7.13
CA LYS A 170 -1.66 -33.29 -6.21
C LYS A 170 -1.59 -33.76 -4.76
N PRO A 171 -0.62 -33.28 -3.95
CA PRO A 171 -0.51 -33.67 -2.57
C PRO A 171 -1.67 -33.11 -1.74
N LEU A 172 -2.24 -33.94 -0.86
CA LEU A 172 -3.24 -33.53 0.13
C LEU A 172 -2.57 -33.40 1.49
N VAL A 173 -2.59 -32.20 2.06
CA VAL A 173 -2.10 -31.91 3.41
C VAL A 173 -3.28 -31.58 4.29
N LEU A 174 -3.39 -32.26 5.43
CA LEU A 174 -4.44 -32.05 6.42
C LEU A 174 -3.82 -31.42 7.67
N VAL A 175 -4.51 -30.44 8.23
CA VAL A 175 -4.07 -29.70 9.42
C VAL A 175 -5.23 -29.63 10.39
N SER A 176 -4.99 -29.99 11.64
CA SER A 176 -5.96 -29.82 12.72
C SER A 176 -6.05 -28.34 13.08
N LEU A 177 -7.28 -27.81 13.17
CA LEU A 177 -7.52 -26.41 13.49
C LEU A 177 -7.54 -26.19 15.00
N LEU A 178 -6.96 -25.07 15.44
CA LEU A 178 -7.04 -24.69 16.84
C LEU A 178 -8.44 -24.15 17.21
N PRO A 179 -8.81 -24.16 18.50
CA PRO A 179 -10.03 -23.54 18.98
C PRO A 179 -10.22 -22.11 18.44
N HIS A 180 -11.40 -21.86 17.86
CA HIS A 180 -11.80 -20.57 17.25
C HIS A 180 -11.20 -20.22 15.88
N GLU A 181 -10.32 -21.03 15.29
CA GLU A 181 -9.77 -20.74 13.95
C GLU A 181 -10.80 -20.86 12.81
N GLN A 182 -11.90 -21.57 13.05
CA GLN A 182 -13.02 -21.62 12.10
C GLN A 182 -13.81 -20.31 12.02
N LYS A 183 -13.68 -19.42 13.02
CA LYS A 183 -14.47 -18.19 13.08
C LYS A 183 -13.81 -17.08 12.25
N MET A 184 -14.63 -16.22 11.66
CA MET A 184 -14.16 -15.07 10.88
C MET A 184 -13.82 -13.88 11.79
N SER A 185 -12.74 -13.16 11.50
CA SER A 185 -12.41 -11.88 12.14
C SER A 185 -11.70 -10.94 11.18
N VAL A 186 -11.25 -9.78 11.68
CA VAL A 186 -10.37 -8.88 10.94
C VAL A 186 -8.93 -9.25 11.27
N MET A 187 -8.23 -9.81 10.28
CA MET A 187 -6.82 -10.15 10.39
C MET A 187 -5.94 -8.99 9.93
N HIS A 188 -4.84 -8.78 10.64
CA HIS A 188 -3.80 -7.83 10.30
C HIS A 188 -2.49 -8.56 10.00
N LEU A 189 -1.96 -8.31 8.81
CA LEU A 189 -0.74 -8.93 8.31
C LEU A 189 0.30 -7.82 8.14
N LEU A 190 1.51 -8.02 8.64
CA LEU A 190 2.62 -7.11 8.42
C LEU A 190 3.42 -7.61 7.22
N VAL A 191 3.42 -6.84 6.14
CA VAL A 191 4.03 -7.28 4.88
C VAL A 191 4.99 -6.24 4.34
N GLN A 192 6.02 -6.71 3.65
CA GLN A 192 6.96 -5.92 2.88
C GLN A 192 6.86 -6.34 1.42
N ARG A 193 6.83 -5.34 0.54
CA ARG A 193 6.78 -5.58 -0.90
C ARG A 193 8.03 -6.32 -1.36
N HIS A 194 7.84 -7.32 -2.21
CA HIS A 194 8.95 -8.09 -2.76
C HIS A 194 9.65 -7.27 -3.86
N PRO A 195 11.00 -7.16 -3.86
CA PRO A 195 11.72 -6.32 -4.83
C PRO A 195 11.52 -6.72 -6.30
N SER A 196 11.15 -7.97 -6.58
CA SER A 196 10.93 -8.44 -7.96
C SER A 196 9.71 -7.84 -8.63
N ASN A 197 8.77 -7.27 -7.86
CA ASN A 197 7.53 -6.74 -8.40
C ASN A 197 7.52 -5.21 -8.32
N THR A 198 7.69 -4.56 -9.48
CA THR A 198 7.67 -3.09 -9.66
C THR A 198 6.28 -2.54 -9.96
N GLU A 199 5.28 -3.39 -10.16
CA GLU A 199 3.91 -2.94 -10.44
C GLU A 199 3.25 -2.23 -9.23
N PRO A 200 2.61 -1.06 -9.43
CA PRO A 200 1.89 -0.36 -8.37
C PRO A 200 0.57 -1.05 -8.02
N ILE A 201 0.50 -1.60 -6.81
CA ILE A 201 -0.67 -2.37 -6.34
C ILE A 201 -1.59 -1.47 -5.53
N LYS A 202 -2.87 -1.41 -5.94
CA LYS A 202 -3.86 -0.51 -5.35
C LYS A 202 -4.50 -1.17 -4.13
N SER A 203 -4.83 -0.35 -3.14
CA SER A 203 -5.60 -0.78 -1.97
C SER A 203 -7.01 -1.18 -2.40
N LYS A 204 -7.54 -2.29 -1.86
CA LYS A 204 -8.81 -2.95 -2.23
C LYS A 204 -8.81 -3.70 -3.57
N GLU A 205 -7.66 -3.84 -4.20
CA GLU A 205 -7.48 -4.82 -5.27
C GLU A 205 -7.56 -6.23 -4.71
N GLU A 206 -8.04 -7.18 -5.49
CA GLU A 206 -8.08 -8.58 -5.08
C GLU A 206 -6.69 -9.20 -5.12
N LEU A 207 -6.28 -9.83 -4.02
CA LEU A 207 -5.01 -10.54 -3.89
C LEU A 207 -5.25 -11.95 -3.39
N VAL A 208 -4.35 -12.86 -3.76
CA VAL A 208 -4.30 -14.22 -3.24
C VAL A 208 -3.42 -14.24 -2.00
N PHE A 209 -3.98 -14.68 -0.88
CA PHE A 209 -3.32 -14.77 0.40
C PHE A 209 -2.92 -16.21 0.66
N HIS A 210 -1.65 -16.42 0.98
CA HIS A 210 -1.20 -17.64 1.64
C HIS A 210 -0.86 -17.27 3.07
N CYS A 211 -1.74 -17.62 4.01
CA CYS A 211 -1.56 -17.38 5.43
C CYS A 211 -1.38 -18.72 6.13
N GLY A 212 -0.12 -19.13 6.33
CA GLY A 212 0.22 -20.45 6.85
C GLY A 212 -0.27 -21.54 5.90
N PHE A 213 -1.20 -22.37 6.37
CA PHE A 213 -1.80 -23.45 5.58
C PHE A 213 -3.06 -23.03 4.82
N ARG A 214 -3.56 -21.80 5.03
CA ARG A 214 -4.78 -21.30 4.38
C ARG A 214 -4.44 -20.52 3.12
N ARG A 215 -5.17 -20.82 2.04
CA ARG A 215 -5.14 -20.08 0.77
C ARG A 215 -6.51 -19.51 0.49
N PHE A 216 -6.61 -18.24 0.15
CA PHE A 216 -7.88 -17.58 -0.16
C PHE A 216 -7.66 -16.30 -0.98
N ARG A 217 -8.70 -15.82 -1.66
CA ARG A 217 -8.72 -14.52 -2.31
C ARG A 217 -9.46 -13.52 -1.43
N ALA A 218 -8.95 -12.29 -1.39
CA ALA A 218 -9.64 -11.19 -0.72
C ALA A 218 -9.12 -9.82 -1.17
N SER A 219 -9.88 -8.76 -0.87
CA SER A 219 -9.52 -7.38 -1.16
C SER A 219 -9.11 -6.65 0.13
N PRO A 220 -7.80 -6.54 0.42
CA PRO A 220 -7.36 -5.92 1.66
C PRO A 220 -7.37 -4.39 1.62
N ILE A 221 -7.25 -3.79 2.80
CA ILE A 221 -6.87 -2.39 2.95
C ILE A 221 -5.44 -2.28 3.48
N PHE A 222 -4.67 -1.36 2.89
CA PHE A 222 -3.31 -1.05 3.31
C PHE A 222 -3.28 0.09 4.32
N SER A 223 -2.43 -0.02 5.33
CA SER A 223 -2.27 0.98 6.38
C SER A 223 -0.84 1.06 6.89
N GLN A 224 -0.46 2.21 7.42
CA GLN A 224 0.87 2.39 8.01
C GLN A 224 1.06 1.53 9.26
N HIS A 225 2.25 0.97 9.41
CA HIS A 225 2.67 0.31 10.64
C HIS A 225 3.13 1.36 11.67
N THR A 226 2.24 1.70 12.60
CA THR A 226 2.52 2.64 13.70
C THR A 226 2.06 2.04 15.02
N THR A 227 2.60 2.54 16.14
CA THR A 227 2.21 2.16 17.51
C THR A 227 1.00 2.95 18.03
N ALA A 228 0.53 3.94 17.28
CA ALA A 228 -0.65 4.72 17.61
C ALA A 228 -1.94 3.88 17.45
N ASP A 229 -3.02 4.36 18.03
CA ASP A 229 -4.38 3.84 17.91
C ASP A 229 -4.98 4.03 16.50
N LYS A 230 -4.58 5.11 15.81
CA LYS A 230 -5.04 5.46 14.48
C LYS A 230 -3.95 5.20 13.45
N HIS A 231 -4.31 4.54 12.35
CA HIS A 231 -3.41 4.21 11.26
C HIS A 231 -3.86 4.87 9.98
N LYS A 232 -2.95 5.57 9.29
CA LYS A 232 -3.24 6.18 8.00
C LYS A 232 -3.37 5.07 6.95
N MET A 233 -4.46 5.09 6.19
CA MET A 233 -4.63 4.22 5.03
C MET A 233 -3.66 4.66 3.92
N GLU A 234 -3.01 3.68 3.29
CA GLU A 234 -2.24 3.92 2.07
C GLU A 234 -3.06 3.49 0.85
N ARG A 235 -2.95 4.27 -0.24
CA ARG A 235 -3.63 4.00 -1.51
C ARG A 235 -2.92 2.92 -2.32
N PHE A 236 -1.60 2.87 -2.21
CA PHE A 236 -0.73 1.91 -2.88
C PHE A 236 0.15 1.17 -1.87
N LEU A 237 0.61 -0.02 -2.25
CA LEU A 237 1.60 -0.76 -1.47
C LEU A 237 2.99 -0.10 -1.60
N ARG A 238 3.52 0.39 -0.49
CA ARG A 238 4.82 1.08 -0.47
C ARG A 238 5.98 0.10 -0.69
N PRO A 239 6.98 0.43 -1.53
CA PRO A 239 8.16 -0.39 -1.71
C PRO A 239 9.13 -0.32 -0.51
N ASP A 240 9.32 0.86 0.08
CA ASP A 240 10.44 1.10 1.01
C ASP A 240 10.13 0.78 2.47
N ALA A 241 8.87 0.47 2.79
CA ALA A 241 8.45 0.37 4.19
C ALA A 241 7.38 -0.70 4.41
N PRO A 242 7.45 -1.40 5.55
CA PRO A 242 6.45 -2.40 5.89
C PRO A 242 5.08 -1.74 6.03
N THR A 243 4.07 -2.45 5.54
CA THR A 243 2.69 -2.00 5.45
C THR A 243 1.80 -3.04 6.11
N VAL A 244 0.82 -2.58 6.89
CA VAL A 244 -0.16 -3.46 7.53
C VAL A 244 -1.35 -3.64 6.61
N VAL A 245 -1.60 -4.88 6.23
CA VAL A 245 -2.68 -5.33 5.37
C VAL A 245 -3.81 -5.84 6.27
N SER A 246 -5.00 -5.24 6.17
CA SER A 246 -6.17 -5.64 6.97
C SER A 246 -7.25 -6.23 6.08
N VAL A 247 -7.78 -7.39 6.46
CA VAL A 247 -8.74 -8.16 5.65
C VAL A 247 -9.67 -8.98 6.54
N TYR A 248 -10.88 -9.28 6.05
CA TYR A 248 -11.74 -10.29 6.67
C TYR A 248 -11.26 -11.68 6.29
N ALA A 249 -10.88 -12.48 7.28
CA ALA A 249 -10.40 -13.84 7.06
C ALA A 249 -10.60 -14.70 8.33
N PRO A 250 -10.61 -16.04 8.19
CA PRO A 250 -10.69 -16.95 9.32
C PRO A 250 -9.52 -16.75 10.27
N ILE A 251 -9.80 -16.69 11.56
CA ILE A 251 -8.78 -16.44 12.59
C ILE A 251 -7.67 -17.49 12.46
N THR A 252 -6.43 -17.03 12.49
CA THR A 252 -5.24 -17.88 12.59
C THR A 252 -4.39 -17.34 13.73
N PHE A 253 -3.74 -18.20 14.51
CA PHE A 253 -2.88 -17.75 15.60
C PHE A 253 -1.43 -17.55 15.13
N PRO A 254 -0.80 -16.39 15.39
CA PRO A 254 0.63 -16.20 15.14
C PRO A 254 1.48 -17.18 15.96
N PRO A 255 2.74 -17.47 15.55
CA PRO A 255 3.43 -16.96 14.38
C PRO A 255 3.00 -17.68 13.11
N THR A 256 2.73 -16.93 12.04
CA THR A 256 2.38 -17.51 10.74
C THR A 256 3.00 -16.66 9.64
N GLY A 257 3.73 -17.32 8.74
CA GLY A 257 4.24 -16.68 7.53
C GLY A 257 3.11 -16.35 6.56
N VAL A 258 3.23 -15.20 5.90
CA VAL A 258 2.23 -14.69 4.97
C VAL A 258 2.88 -14.36 3.65
N LEU A 259 2.29 -14.83 2.55
CA LEU A 259 2.64 -14.45 1.19
C LEU A 259 1.41 -13.86 0.51
N LEU A 260 1.65 -12.82 -0.27
CA LEU A 260 0.65 -12.17 -1.11
C LEU A 260 1.03 -12.38 -2.57
N PHE A 261 0.06 -12.84 -3.36
CA PHE A 261 0.21 -12.97 -4.80
C PHE A 261 -0.85 -12.14 -5.52
N LYS A 262 -0.49 -11.65 -6.71
CA LYS A 262 -1.43 -11.07 -7.67
C LYS A 262 -1.59 -12.06 -8.82
N GLU A 263 -2.83 -12.37 -9.16
CA GLU A 263 -3.15 -13.21 -10.31
C GLU A 263 -3.15 -12.33 -11.57
N ARG A 264 -2.38 -12.73 -12.58
CA ARG A 264 -2.41 -12.13 -13.92
C ARG A 264 -3.62 -12.65 -14.70
N ASN A 265 -3.97 -11.97 -15.79
CA ASN A 265 -5.00 -12.43 -16.72
C ASN A 265 -4.71 -13.85 -17.28
N ASP A 266 -3.42 -14.20 -17.39
CA ASP A 266 -2.96 -15.51 -17.85
C ASP A 266 -3.13 -16.64 -16.80
N GLY A 267 -3.53 -16.33 -15.56
CA GLY A 267 -3.64 -17.30 -14.46
C GLY A 267 -2.32 -17.60 -13.72
N VAL A 268 -1.23 -16.93 -14.10
CA VAL A 268 0.04 -16.95 -13.36
C VAL A 268 -0.04 -16.06 -12.12
N GLN A 269 0.54 -16.52 -11.02
CA GLN A 269 0.54 -15.79 -9.75
C GLN A 269 1.91 -15.19 -9.46
N ASP A 270 1.99 -13.86 -9.41
CA ASP A 270 3.21 -13.14 -9.10
C ASP A 270 3.32 -12.85 -7.61
N LEU A 271 4.50 -13.09 -7.05
CA LEU A 271 4.79 -12.73 -5.67
C LEU A 271 4.83 -11.21 -5.52
N VAL A 272 3.90 -10.68 -4.72
CA VAL A 272 3.75 -9.25 -4.44
C VAL A 272 4.51 -8.85 -3.19
N ALA A 273 4.30 -9.59 -2.12
CA ALA A 273 4.80 -9.22 -0.80
C ALA A 273 4.95 -10.45 0.09
N THR A 274 5.92 -10.35 0.98
CA THR A 274 6.23 -11.37 2.00
C THR A 274 6.05 -10.74 3.37
N GLY A 275 5.66 -11.54 4.36
CA GLY A 275 5.36 -11.00 5.67
C GLY A 275 4.97 -12.04 6.70
N SER A 276 4.38 -11.55 7.78
CA SER A 276 3.90 -12.37 8.88
C SER A 276 2.57 -11.86 9.42
N LEU A 277 1.83 -12.76 10.06
CA LEU A 277 0.60 -12.41 10.75
C LEU A 277 0.92 -11.59 12.01
N LEU A 278 0.36 -10.38 12.09
CA LEU A 278 0.56 -9.46 13.22
C LEU A 278 -0.41 -9.76 14.36
N SER A 279 -1.71 -9.62 14.10
CA SER A 279 -2.77 -9.82 15.10
C SER A 279 -4.15 -9.97 14.44
N CYS A 280 -5.12 -10.45 15.20
CA CYS A 280 -6.53 -10.46 14.79
C CYS A 280 -7.31 -9.52 15.73
N ASP A 281 -7.62 -8.30 15.28
CA ASP A 281 -8.31 -7.30 16.09
C ASP A 281 -9.23 -6.39 15.24
N PRO A 282 -10.56 -6.48 15.37
CA PRO A 282 -11.45 -5.58 14.64
C PRO A 282 -11.41 -4.12 15.11
N GLN A 283 -10.81 -3.81 16.27
CA GLN A 283 -10.77 -2.46 16.85
C GLN A 283 -9.70 -1.56 16.22
N ARG A 284 -8.73 -2.11 15.46
CA ARG A 284 -7.71 -1.31 14.79
C ARG A 284 -8.36 -0.26 13.87
N VAL A 285 -8.10 1.02 14.11
CA VAL A 285 -8.74 2.12 13.37
C VAL A 285 -7.88 2.51 12.16
N VAL A 286 -8.35 2.18 10.96
CA VAL A 286 -7.73 2.61 9.69
C VAL A 286 -8.48 3.83 9.13
N LEU A 287 -7.77 4.95 8.96
CA LEU A 287 -8.32 6.23 8.52
C LEU A 287 -7.81 6.59 7.12
N LYS A 288 -8.74 6.77 6.17
CA LYS A 288 -8.46 7.40 4.89
C LYS A 288 -8.37 8.92 5.09
N ARG A 289 -7.23 9.48 4.68
CA ARG A 289 -7.02 10.92 4.57
C ARG A 289 -7.38 11.41 3.17
N ILE A 290 -7.99 12.57 3.10
CA ILE A 290 -8.11 13.38 1.88
C ILE A 290 -7.56 14.77 2.20
N VAL A 291 -6.80 15.33 1.27
CA VAL A 291 -6.26 16.68 1.38
C VAL A 291 -6.91 17.54 0.31
N LEU A 292 -7.64 18.58 0.74
CA LEU A 292 -8.17 19.59 -0.17
C LEU A 292 -7.14 20.71 -0.29
N SER A 293 -6.78 21.07 -1.53
CA SER A 293 -5.81 22.11 -1.83
C SER A 293 -6.50 23.44 -2.12
N GLY A 294 -5.81 24.54 -1.84
CA GLY A 294 -6.30 25.89 -2.10
C GLY A 294 -5.13 26.86 -2.29
N HIS A 295 -5.34 27.85 -3.14
CA HIS A 295 -4.31 28.81 -3.49
C HIS A 295 -4.53 30.15 -2.75
N PRO A 296 -3.52 30.71 -2.06
CA PRO A 296 -3.61 32.04 -1.49
C PRO A 296 -3.63 33.09 -2.61
N PHE A 297 -4.60 33.99 -2.59
CA PHE A 297 -4.76 35.06 -3.60
C PHE A 297 -4.31 36.41 -3.07
N LYS A 298 -4.91 36.88 -1.97
CA LYS A 298 -4.58 38.17 -1.34
C LYS A 298 -3.99 37.93 0.04
N ILE A 299 -2.71 38.25 0.23
CA ILE A 299 -1.97 37.98 1.46
C ILE A 299 -1.77 39.30 2.21
N ASN A 300 -2.26 39.34 3.45
CA ASN A 300 -1.91 40.37 4.44
C ASN A 300 -0.96 39.75 5.49
N ARG A 301 -0.51 40.54 6.46
CA ARG A 301 0.45 40.09 7.50
C ARG A 301 0.08 38.76 8.19
N ARG A 302 -1.15 38.60 8.67
CA ARG A 302 -1.61 37.36 9.36
C ARG A 302 -2.89 36.75 8.77
N SER A 303 -3.44 37.36 7.73
CA SER A 303 -4.66 36.89 7.10
C SER A 303 -4.45 36.77 5.60
N ALA A 304 -4.96 35.72 4.99
CA ALA A 304 -4.95 35.55 3.55
C ALA A 304 -6.33 35.17 3.03
N VAL A 305 -6.67 35.63 1.83
CA VAL A 305 -7.82 35.14 1.09
C VAL A 305 -7.40 33.95 0.26
N VAL A 306 -8.05 32.80 0.45
CA VAL A 306 -7.78 31.55 -0.25
C VAL A 306 -8.90 31.30 -1.27
N ARG A 307 -8.53 30.84 -2.47
CA ARG A 307 -9.43 30.46 -3.57
C ARG A 307 -9.20 29.01 -4.01
N TYR A 308 -10.13 28.48 -4.78
CA TYR A 308 -10.10 27.13 -5.38
C TYR A 308 -10.13 25.94 -4.41
N MET A 309 -10.23 26.17 -3.10
CA MET A 309 -10.46 25.07 -2.15
C MET A 309 -11.93 24.65 -2.07
N PHE A 310 -12.85 25.61 -2.23
CA PHE A 310 -14.29 25.38 -2.27
C PHE A 310 -14.88 26.32 -3.31
N PHE A 311 -16.08 26.00 -3.79
CA PHE A 311 -16.82 26.82 -4.76
C PHE A 311 -18.10 27.43 -4.17
N ASN A 312 -18.63 26.86 -3.08
CA ASN A 312 -19.84 27.33 -2.42
C ASN A 312 -19.54 27.96 -1.06
N ARG A 313 -20.31 29.01 -0.71
CA ARG A 313 -20.26 29.66 0.62
C ARG A 313 -20.62 28.70 1.75
N GLU A 314 -21.61 27.85 1.53
CA GLU A 314 -22.12 26.94 2.56
C GLU A 314 -21.12 25.83 2.91
N ASP A 315 -20.33 25.39 1.93
CA ASP A 315 -19.25 24.41 2.14
C ASP A 315 -18.17 25.00 3.05
N ILE A 316 -17.79 26.27 2.87
CA ILE A 316 -16.83 26.96 3.74
C ILE A 316 -17.34 27.01 5.19
N MET A 317 -18.65 27.30 5.38
CA MET A 317 -19.24 27.34 6.72
C MET A 317 -19.26 25.97 7.39
N TRP A 318 -19.55 24.91 6.61
CA TRP A 318 -19.51 23.53 7.09
C TRP A 318 -18.12 23.11 7.56
N PHE A 319 -17.08 23.43 6.79
CA PHE A 319 -15.69 23.08 7.11
C PHE A 319 -14.96 24.12 7.98
N LYS A 320 -15.64 25.17 8.44
CA LYS A 320 -15.05 26.22 9.29
C LYS A 320 -14.32 25.71 10.54
N PRO A 321 -14.78 24.66 11.26
CA PRO A 321 -14.09 24.14 12.43
C PRO A 321 -12.76 23.42 12.13
N VAL A 322 -12.47 23.12 10.86
CA VAL A 322 -11.28 22.33 10.47
C VAL A 322 -10.04 23.22 10.43
N GLU A 323 -8.94 22.71 10.99
CA GLU A 323 -7.63 23.38 10.96
C GLU A 323 -7.01 23.29 9.55
N LEU A 324 -6.48 24.41 9.09
CA LEU A 324 -5.73 24.52 7.84
C LEU A 324 -4.24 24.39 8.11
N ARG A 325 -3.52 23.76 7.20
CA ARG A 325 -2.06 23.69 7.19
C ARG A 325 -1.52 24.13 5.84
N THR A 326 -0.26 24.51 5.75
CA THR A 326 0.36 24.80 4.44
C THR A 326 1.53 23.88 4.14
N LYS A 327 1.96 23.81 2.88
CA LYS A 327 3.14 23.00 2.49
C LYS A 327 4.40 23.45 3.22
N TRP A 328 4.50 24.75 3.52
CA TRP A 328 5.58 25.35 4.29
C TRP A 328 5.37 25.32 5.82
N GLY A 329 4.44 24.49 6.31
CA GLY A 329 4.28 24.20 7.74
C GLY A 329 3.54 25.26 8.56
N ARG A 330 2.89 26.23 7.92
CA ARG A 330 2.03 27.21 8.61
C ARG A 330 0.71 26.59 9.04
N ARG A 331 0.12 27.12 10.11
CA ARG A 331 -1.15 26.63 10.66
C ARG A 331 -2.16 27.77 10.73
N GLY A 332 -3.41 27.48 10.42
CA GLY A 332 -4.45 28.48 10.38
C GLY A 332 -5.85 27.92 10.50
N HIS A 333 -6.83 28.81 10.46
CA HIS A 333 -8.24 28.48 10.49
C HIS A 333 -9.04 29.44 9.61
N ILE A 334 -10.24 29.01 9.23
CA ILE A 334 -11.16 29.81 8.43
C ILE A 334 -11.84 30.85 9.34
N LYS A 335 -11.73 32.12 8.99
CA LYS A 335 -12.40 33.22 9.70
C LYS A 335 -13.81 33.42 9.18
N GLU A 336 -13.94 33.69 7.89
CA GLU A 336 -15.19 34.06 7.23
C GLU A 336 -15.20 33.66 5.74
N ALA A 337 -16.37 33.34 5.21
CA ALA A 337 -16.59 33.13 3.78
C ALA A 337 -16.84 34.49 3.10
N LEU A 338 -16.14 34.73 1.99
CA LEU A 338 -16.21 35.96 1.19
C LEU A 338 -16.97 35.69 -0.11
N GLY A 339 -18.00 36.48 -0.39
CA GLY A 339 -18.80 36.35 -1.61
C GLY A 339 -19.54 35.01 -1.75
N THR A 340 -19.82 34.63 -3.00
CA THR A 340 -20.57 33.43 -3.41
C THR A 340 -19.67 32.36 -4.02
N HIS A 341 -18.56 32.72 -4.67
CA HIS A 341 -17.67 31.83 -5.43
C HIS A 341 -16.64 31.05 -4.59
N GLY A 342 -16.95 30.77 -3.31
CA GLY A 342 -16.07 29.93 -2.48
C GLY A 342 -14.73 30.56 -2.07
N HIS A 343 -14.62 31.89 -2.11
CA HIS A 343 -13.49 32.58 -1.52
C HIS A 343 -13.62 32.60 0.01
N MET A 344 -12.52 32.41 0.72
CA MET A 344 -12.53 32.44 2.19
C MET A 344 -11.36 33.22 2.74
N LYS A 345 -11.59 33.93 3.84
CA LYS A 345 -10.55 34.60 4.59
C LYS A 345 -10.08 33.67 5.70
N CYS A 346 -8.79 33.38 5.67
CA CYS A 346 -8.12 32.51 6.63
C CYS A 346 -7.15 33.34 7.47
N VAL A 347 -6.97 32.95 8.73
CA VAL A 347 -5.98 33.53 9.64
C VAL A 347 -4.93 32.46 9.91
N PHE A 348 -3.66 32.85 9.80
CA PHE A 348 -2.51 31.97 10.02
C PHE A 348 -1.63 32.50 11.16
N ASP A 349 -0.79 31.62 11.69
CA ASP A 349 0.22 31.95 12.70
C ASP A 349 1.18 33.04 12.21
N ASN A 350 1.62 32.95 10.95
CA ASN A 350 2.59 33.84 10.33
C ASN A 350 2.16 34.23 8.89
N GLN A 351 2.90 35.17 8.30
CA GLN A 351 2.65 35.59 6.92
C GLN A 351 2.94 34.45 5.93
N LEU A 352 1.99 34.22 5.01
CA LEU A 352 2.14 33.24 3.93
C LEU A 352 3.00 33.78 2.79
N ARG A 353 3.68 32.87 2.08
CA ARG A 353 4.31 33.17 0.79
C ARG A 353 3.29 33.03 -0.33
N SER A 354 3.48 33.77 -1.43
CA SER A 354 2.56 33.72 -2.58
C SER A 354 2.55 32.37 -3.29
N GLN A 355 3.67 31.64 -3.24
CA GLN A 355 3.83 30.29 -3.81
C GLN A 355 3.38 29.17 -2.85
N ASP A 356 2.90 29.51 -1.64
CA ASP A 356 2.47 28.50 -0.69
C ASP A 356 1.11 27.91 -1.10
N THR A 357 0.83 26.67 -0.72
CA THR A 357 -0.46 26.02 -0.94
C THR A 357 -1.11 25.74 0.42
N VAL A 358 -2.35 26.18 0.56
CA VAL A 358 -3.15 25.90 1.76
C VAL A 358 -3.81 24.54 1.59
N LEU A 359 -3.73 23.72 2.61
CA LEU A 359 -4.19 22.33 2.63
C LEU A 359 -5.15 22.13 3.80
N MET A 360 -6.24 21.41 3.57
CA MET A 360 -7.17 20.97 4.60
C MET A 360 -7.17 19.44 4.67
N ASN A 361 -6.88 18.89 5.84
CA ASN A 361 -6.89 17.44 6.04
C ASN A 361 -8.23 16.96 6.58
N LEU A 362 -8.87 16.07 5.84
CA LEU A 362 -10.11 15.41 6.20
C LEU A 362 -9.90 13.91 6.37
N TYR A 363 -10.52 13.31 7.38
CA TYR A 363 -10.34 11.91 7.74
C TYR A 363 -11.67 11.17 7.82
N LYS A 364 -11.67 9.91 7.37
CA LYS A 364 -12.79 8.98 7.48
C LYS A 364 -12.28 7.59 7.79
N ARG A 365 -12.94 6.88 8.69
CA ARG A 365 -12.65 5.46 8.92
C ARG A 365 -13.07 4.59 7.75
N VAL A 366 -12.18 3.70 7.34
CA VAL A 366 -12.40 2.75 6.25
C VAL A 366 -12.25 1.34 6.81
N TYR A 367 -13.15 0.47 6.36
CA TYR A 367 -13.17 -0.94 6.68
C TYR A 367 -12.83 -1.75 5.43
N PRO A 368 -12.25 -2.96 5.58
CA PRO A 368 -12.11 -3.90 4.46
C PRO A 368 -13.48 -4.28 3.89
N ARG A 369 -13.51 -4.83 2.68
CA ARG A 369 -14.75 -5.37 2.08
C ARG A 369 -14.83 -6.86 2.35
N TRP A 370 -16.04 -7.39 2.53
CA TRP A 370 -16.26 -8.83 2.64
C TRP A 370 -16.19 -9.49 1.26
N THR A 371 -14.98 -9.87 0.85
CA THR A 371 -14.71 -10.54 -0.43
C THR A 371 -13.89 -11.82 -0.21
N TYR A 372 -14.06 -12.46 0.94
CA TYR A 372 -13.35 -13.69 1.26
C TYR A 372 -13.88 -14.83 0.39
N ASP A 373 -13.00 -15.38 -0.45
CA ASP A 373 -13.26 -16.58 -1.23
C ASP A 373 -12.21 -17.65 -0.89
N PRO A 374 -12.60 -18.81 -0.30
CA PRO A 374 -11.66 -19.90 -0.03
C PRO A 374 -11.14 -20.57 -1.31
N TYR A 375 -11.81 -20.41 -2.45
CA TYR A 375 -11.36 -20.99 -3.71
C TYR A 375 -10.25 -20.13 -4.34
N VAL A 376 -9.12 -20.77 -4.66
CA VAL A 376 -8.02 -20.17 -5.41
C VAL A 376 -7.79 -21.02 -6.65
N PRO A 377 -7.81 -20.44 -7.86
CA PRO A 377 -7.50 -21.16 -9.09
C PRO A 377 -6.15 -21.89 -9.01
N PRO A 378 -6.02 -23.05 -9.69
CA PRO A 378 -4.76 -23.77 -9.76
C PRO A 378 -3.68 -22.88 -10.41
N GLN A 379 -2.52 -22.81 -9.77
CA GLN A 379 -1.39 -22.04 -10.26
C GLN A 379 -0.86 -22.67 -11.55
N LEU A 380 -0.72 -21.86 -12.59
CA LEU A 380 0.08 -22.24 -13.76
C LEU A 380 1.58 -22.11 -13.43
N PRO A 381 2.45 -22.86 -14.11
CA PRO A 381 3.89 -22.70 -13.98
C PRO A 381 4.30 -21.25 -14.17
N TRP A 382 5.04 -20.71 -13.21
CA TRP A 382 5.47 -19.32 -13.28
C TRP A 382 6.52 -19.15 -14.38
N PHE A 383 6.34 -18.12 -15.20
CA PHE A 383 7.33 -17.67 -16.16
C PHE A 383 7.53 -16.16 -16.00
N LYS A 384 8.77 -15.71 -16.20
CA LYS A 384 9.09 -14.29 -16.19
C LYS A 384 8.56 -13.70 -17.51
N LYS A 385 7.66 -12.73 -17.42
CA LYS A 385 7.32 -11.88 -18.57
C LYS A 385 8.41 -10.81 -18.64
N GLU A 386 9.15 -10.77 -19.75
CA GLU A 386 10.03 -9.64 -20.04
C GLU A 386 9.13 -8.48 -20.45
N VAL A 387 8.81 -7.63 -19.47
CA VAL A 387 8.16 -6.36 -19.77
C VAL A 387 9.30 -5.35 -19.92
N THR A 388 9.74 -5.12 -21.16
CA THR A 388 10.55 -3.97 -21.51
C THR A 388 9.64 -2.74 -21.49
N VAL A 389 9.38 -2.20 -20.30
CA VAL A 389 8.94 -0.80 -20.23
C VAL A 389 10.22 0.01 -20.25
N GLU A 390 10.58 0.53 -21.43
CA GLU A 390 11.54 1.63 -21.51
C GLU A 390 10.93 2.80 -20.72
N MET A 391 11.44 2.99 -19.50
CA MET A 391 10.94 3.94 -18.50
C MET A 391 11.81 5.18 -18.36
N ASP A 392 12.83 5.33 -19.21
CA ASP A 392 13.67 6.50 -19.27
C ASP A 392 13.22 7.34 -20.49
N ASP A 393 13.06 8.66 -20.28
CA ASP A 393 12.80 9.69 -21.29
C ASP A 393 11.35 10.00 -21.68
N LEU A 394 10.46 10.12 -20.70
CA LEU A 394 9.37 11.10 -20.78
C LEU A 394 9.59 12.20 -19.74
N ASP A 395 10.67 12.95 -19.92
CA ASP A 395 10.75 14.32 -19.42
C ASP A 395 9.62 15.11 -20.08
N MET A 396 8.64 15.51 -19.28
CA MET A 396 7.54 16.37 -19.72
C MET A 396 8.06 17.78 -19.96
N GLU A 397 7.94 18.26 -21.20
CA GLU A 397 7.80 19.70 -21.48
C GLU A 397 6.49 20.27 -20.91
#